data_AF-A0A4Q3UTR7-F1
#
_entry.id   AF-A0A4Q3UTR7-F1
#
_cell.length_a   1.000
_cell.length_b   1.000
_cell.length_c   1.000
_cell.angle_alpha   90.00
_cell.angle_beta   90.00
_cell.angle_gamma   90.00
#
_symmetry.space_group_name_H-M   'P 1'
#
loop_
_entity.id
_entity.type
_entity.pdbx_description
1 polymer ?
#
loop_
_entity_poly.entity_id
_entity_poly.type
_entity_poly.pdbx_seq_one_letter_code
_entity_poly.pdbx_strand_id
1 'polypeptide(L)'
;TFDTLTVFTGRTVCTADLRNLNGFTAEGCQRAKWALKLYRDKQTGKPATFELRTVYVGQTDGAYTRTGKWEVTKGSNTDSKATVYLLKLNGGTGQQLALQLADENILFFLDKNRDLLVGNAYHSYTLNRKMD
;
A
#
# COMPACT_ATOMS: atom_id res chain seq x y z
N THR A 1 2.51 23.09 -7.84
CA THR A 1 1.04 23.25 -7.87
C THR A 1 0.43 21.88 -7.70
N PHE A 2 -0.40 21.66 -6.69
CA PHE A 2 -0.73 20.31 -6.22
C PHE A 2 -1.27 19.36 -7.31
N ASP A 3 -0.84 18.13 -7.11
CA ASP A 3 -0.75 16.95 -7.94
C ASP A 3 -2.09 16.23 -8.08
N THR A 4 -2.37 15.61 -9.23
CA THR A 4 -3.59 14.80 -9.40
C THR A 4 -3.60 13.70 -8.35
N LEU A 5 -4.57 13.77 -7.44
CA LEU A 5 -4.72 12.86 -6.31
C LEU A 5 -5.54 11.64 -6.73
N THR A 6 -5.04 10.45 -6.40
CA THR A 6 -5.85 9.23 -6.40
C THR A 6 -5.82 8.60 -5.02
N VAL A 7 -6.98 8.24 -4.49
CA VAL A 7 -7.11 7.64 -3.15
C VAL A 7 -7.55 6.19 -3.29
N PHE A 8 -6.86 5.29 -2.60
CA PHE A 8 -7.23 3.88 -2.47
C PHE A 8 -7.42 3.54 -0.99
N THR A 9 -8.40 2.71 -0.68
CA THR A 9 -8.65 2.24 0.70
C THR A 9 -8.90 0.73 0.74
N GLY A 10 -8.54 0.10 1.84
CA GLY A 10 -8.73 -1.33 2.00
C GLY A 10 -8.43 -1.80 3.41
N ARG A 11 -8.53 -3.11 3.62
CA ARG A 11 -8.25 -3.73 4.92
C ARG A 11 -7.50 -5.03 4.68
N THR A 12 -6.49 -5.30 5.50
CA THR A 12 -5.73 -6.55 5.49
C THR A 12 -5.71 -7.15 6.89
N VAL A 13 -5.32 -8.43 7.00
CA VAL A 13 -4.94 -8.99 8.31
C VAL A 13 -3.63 -8.34 8.76
N CYS A 14 -3.40 -8.27 10.07
CA CYS A 14 -2.10 -7.84 10.59
C CYS A 14 -1.07 -8.97 10.42
N THR A 15 -0.20 -8.88 9.42
CA THR A 15 0.98 -9.75 9.31
C THR A 15 2.20 -9.09 9.95
N ALA A 16 3.21 -9.88 10.29
CA ALA A 16 4.49 -9.35 10.78
C ALA A 16 5.12 -8.38 9.78
N ASP A 17 5.14 -8.74 8.50
CA ASP A 17 5.74 -7.93 7.43
C ASP A 17 5.05 -6.56 7.29
N LEU A 18 3.70 -6.54 7.30
CA LEU A 18 2.97 -5.28 7.20
C LEU A 18 3.12 -4.43 8.46
N ARG A 19 3.17 -5.04 9.64
CA ARG A 19 3.43 -4.35 10.91
C ARG A 19 4.81 -3.68 10.94
N ASN A 20 5.83 -4.35 10.41
CA ASN A 20 7.20 -3.85 10.34
C ASN A 20 7.33 -2.57 9.48
N LEU A 21 6.42 -2.33 8.53
CA LEU A 21 6.38 -1.06 7.78
C LEU A 21 6.28 0.16 8.71
N ASN A 22 5.62 0.03 9.85
CA ASN A 22 5.38 1.13 10.79
C ASN A 22 6.09 0.95 12.14
N GLY A 23 6.92 -0.10 12.28
CA GLY A 23 7.53 -0.45 13.57
C GLY A 23 6.49 -0.79 14.65
N PHE A 24 5.30 -1.25 14.26
CA PHE A 24 4.19 -1.50 15.18
C PHE A 24 4.24 -2.95 15.68
N THR A 25 4.46 -3.16 16.97
CA THR A 25 4.61 -4.49 17.56
C THR A 25 3.38 -4.98 18.33
N ALA A 26 2.25 -4.26 18.29
CA ALA A 26 1.15 -4.58 19.21
C ALA A 26 0.65 -6.03 19.04
N GLU A 27 0.63 -6.70 20.18
CA GLU A 27 0.06 -8.01 20.38
C GLU A 27 -1.47 -7.94 20.19
N GLY A 28 -2.07 -9.00 19.66
CA GLY A 28 -3.52 -9.03 19.43
C GLY A 28 -4.05 -8.13 18.30
N CYS A 29 -3.19 -7.63 17.40
CA CYS A 29 -3.63 -6.94 16.18
C CYS A 29 -4.42 -7.88 15.27
N GLN A 30 -5.67 -7.52 14.96
CA GLN A 30 -6.58 -8.34 14.16
C GLN A 30 -6.56 -7.92 12.69
N ARG A 31 -6.59 -6.61 12.43
CA ARG A 31 -6.63 -6.05 11.07
C ARG A 31 -5.91 -4.71 10.95
N ALA A 32 -5.44 -4.40 9.76
CA ALA A 32 -4.97 -3.08 9.37
C ALA A 32 -5.95 -2.45 8.38
N LYS A 33 -6.33 -1.19 8.61
CA LYS A 33 -7.08 -0.36 7.67
C LYS A 33 -6.11 0.58 6.95
N TRP A 34 -6.22 0.66 5.64
CA TRP A 34 -5.29 1.41 4.79
C TRP A 34 -6.02 2.53 4.07
N ALA A 35 -5.39 3.69 3.98
CA ALA A 35 -5.74 4.77 3.07
C ALA A 35 -4.45 5.26 2.39
N LEU A 36 -4.33 4.97 1.10
CA LEU A 36 -3.21 5.37 0.26
C LEU A 36 -3.63 6.54 -0.63
N LYS A 37 -2.92 7.65 -0.53
CA LYS A 37 -3.02 8.79 -1.42
C LYS A 37 -1.81 8.80 -2.34
N LEU A 38 -2.03 8.77 -3.65
CA LEU A 38 -0.99 8.89 -4.67
C LEU A 38 -1.07 10.25 -5.33
N TYR A 39 0.06 10.94 -5.38
CA TYR A 39 0.22 12.24 -6.01
C TYR A 39 1.05 12.10 -7.29
N ARG A 40 0.60 12.74 -8.37
CA ARG A 40 1.32 12.84 -9.65
C ARG A 40 1.65 14.29 -9.99
N ASP A 41 2.84 14.51 -10.50
CA ASP A 41 3.28 15.82 -10.97
C ASP A 41 2.29 16.40 -11.98
N LYS A 42 1.77 17.60 -11.71
CA LYS A 42 0.70 18.22 -12.50
C LYS A 42 1.11 18.52 -13.95
N GLN A 43 2.39 18.75 -14.23
CA GLN A 43 2.85 19.10 -15.58
C GLN A 43 3.11 17.87 -16.44
N THR A 44 3.64 16.81 -15.84
CA THR A 44 4.13 15.62 -16.56
C THR A 44 3.23 14.40 -16.38
N GLY A 45 2.31 14.42 -15.42
CA GLY A 45 1.48 13.27 -15.03
C GLY A 45 2.26 12.11 -14.38
N LYS A 46 3.57 12.29 -14.15
CA LYS A 46 4.45 11.25 -13.61
C LYS A 46 4.22 11.05 -12.11
N PRO A 47 4.47 9.85 -11.58
CA PRO A 47 4.48 9.61 -10.13
C PRO A 47 5.37 10.62 -9.38
N ALA A 48 4.84 11.17 -8.28
CA ALA A 48 5.57 12.13 -7.44
C ALA A 48 5.74 11.58 -6.02
N THR A 49 4.75 11.77 -5.15
CA THR A 49 4.79 11.36 -3.74
C THR A 49 3.55 10.59 -3.33
N PHE A 50 3.57 10.02 -2.14
CA PHE A 50 2.41 9.37 -1.56
C PHE A 50 2.27 9.69 -0.06
N GLU A 51 1.06 9.51 0.45
CA GLU A 51 0.75 9.43 1.87
C GLU A 51 0.02 8.10 2.13
N LEU A 52 0.56 7.27 3.02
CA LEU A 52 -0.02 6.00 3.42
C LEU A 52 -0.41 6.09 4.89
N ARG A 53 -1.72 6.22 5.15
CA ARG A 53 -2.28 6.13 6.49
C ARG A 53 -2.67 4.69 6.78
N THR A 54 -2.20 4.17 7.91
CA THR A 54 -2.49 2.82 8.41
C THR A 54 -3.11 2.93 9.80
N VAL A 55 -4.22 2.23 10.04
CA VAL A 55 -4.79 2.06 11.38
C VAL A 55 -4.79 0.57 11.70
N TYR A 56 -3.95 0.18 12.64
CA TYR A 56 -3.96 -1.16 13.22
C TYR A 56 -5.07 -1.22 14.27
N VAL A 57 -5.89 -2.27 14.19
CA VAL A 57 -7.04 -2.49 15.07
C VAL A 57 -6.87 -3.82 15.79
N GLY A 58 -7.03 -3.83 17.11
CA GLY A 58 -6.86 -5.02 17.94
C GLY A 58 -7.10 -4.73 19.41
N GLN A 59 -6.28 -5.34 20.29
CA GLN A 59 -6.30 -5.03 21.72
C GLN A 59 -5.86 -3.59 22.00
N THR A 60 -4.92 -3.06 21.21
CA THR A 60 -4.52 -1.66 21.22
C THR A 60 -4.50 -1.14 19.79
N ASP A 61 -5.27 -0.08 19.55
CA ASP A 61 -5.34 0.58 18.25
C ASP A 61 -4.17 1.54 18.08
N GLY A 62 -3.64 1.64 16.85
CA GLY A 62 -2.53 2.54 16.52
C GLY A 62 -2.66 3.09 15.10
N ALA A 63 -2.52 4.41 14.97
CA ALA A 63 -2.59 5.10 13.67
C ALA A 63 -1.22 5.67 13.28
N TYR A 64 -0.80 5.38 12.05
CA TYR A 64 0.49 5.75 11.50
C TYR A 64 0.31 6.36 10.12
N THR A 65 1.11 7.38 9.83
CA THR A 65 1.18 7.96 8.48
C THR A 65 2.63 7.87 8.01
N ARG A 66 2.82 7.25 6.84
CA ARG A 66 4.11 7.20 6.14
C ARG A 66 4.01 7.98 4.86
N THR A 67 5.10 8.63 4.48
CA THR A 67 5.22 9.37 3.22
C THR A 67 6.44 8.89 2.47
N GLY A 68 6.50 9.20 1.19
CA GLY A 68 7.63 8.83 0.35
C GLY A 68 7.41 9.14 -1.11
N LYS A 69 8.27 8.59 -1.95
CA LYS A 69 8.13 8.59 -3.41
C LYS A 69 7.53 7.29 -3.87
N TRP A 70 6.80 7.32 -4.98
CA TRP A 70 6.34 6.11 -5.62
C TRP A 70 6.70 6.12 -7.10
N GLU A 71 6.79 4.94 -7.67
CA GLU A 71 7.11 4.76 -9.08
C GLU A 71 6.29 3.62 -9.67
N VAL A 72 6.17 3.62 -10.99
CA VAL A 72 5.55 2.53 -11.74
C VAL A 72 6.66 1.62 -12.24
N THR A 73 6.64 0.37 -11.80
CA THR A 73 7.53 -0.70 -12.24
C THR A 73 6.73 -1.79 -12.94
N LYS A 74 7.44 -2.78 -13.47
CA LYS A 74 6.84 -3.95 -14.12
C LYS A 74 7.17 -5.23 -13.37
N GLY A 75 6.30 -6.21 -13.52
CA GLY A 75 6.51 -7.59 -13.13
C GLY A 75 6.02 -7.92 -11.72
N SER A 76 5.21 -8.96 -11.63
CA SER A 76 5.05 -9.81 -10.45
C SER A 76 5.65 -11.19 -10.76
N ASN A 77 5.70 -12.07 -9.76
CA ASN A 77 6.23 -13.42 -9.95
C ASN A 77 5.39 -14.24 -10.96
N THR A 78 4.09 -13.97 -11.07
CA THR A 78 3.16 -14.67 -11.97
C THR A 78 2.89 -13.95 -13.29
N ASP A 79 3.20 -12.66 -13.39
CA ASP A 79 3.06 -11.87 -14.62
C ASP A 79 4.17 -10.82 -14.74
N SER A 80 5.15 -11.08 -15.63
CA SER A 80 6.28 -10.17 -15.88
C SER A 80 5.89 -8.82 -16.50
N LYS A 81 4.66 -8.68 -17.04
CA LYS A 81 4.14 -7.45 -17.64
C LYS A 81 3.23 -6.65 -16.70
N ALA A 82 2.89 -7.23 -15.54
CA ALA A 82 2.05 -6.60 -14.54
C ALA A 82 2.54 -5.19 -14.20
N THR A 83 1.63 -4.22 -14.12
CA THR A 83 1.96 -2.87 -13.65
C THR A 83 2.01 -2.88 -12.13
N VAL A 84 3.12 -2.43 -11.54
CA VAL A 84 3.32 -2.43 -10.09
C VAL A 84 3.65 -1.03 -9.60
N TYR A 85 2.88 -0.53 -8.64
CA TYR A 85 3.18 0.68 -7.89
C TYR A 85 4.12 0.33 -6.74
N LEU A 86 5.34 0.84 -6.79
CA LEU A 86 6.34 0.63 -5.77
C LEU A 86 6.44 1.88 -4.88
N LEU A 87 6.01 1.75 -3.63
CA LEU A 87 6.06 2.81 -2.61
C LEU A 87 7.40 2.73 -1.86
N LYS A 88 8.25 3.75 -1.98
CA LYS A 88 9.53 3.87 -1.28
C LYS A 88 9.37 4.81 -0.09
N LEU A 89 9.32 4.26 1.13
CA LEU A 89 9.02 5.01 2.35
C LEU A 89 10.22 5.86 2.78
N ASN A 90 9.96 7.09 3.24
CA ASN A 90 10.97 7.95 3.86
C ASN A 90 11.33 7.45 5.29
N GLY A 91 12.55 7.75 5.75
CA GLY A 91 12.93 7.67 7.17
C GLY A 91 13.17 6.28 7.76
N GLY A 92 13.61 5.28 6.97
CA GLY A 92 13.88 3.92 7.47
C GLY A 92 14.88 3.11 6.62
N THR A 93 14.93 1.79 6.87
CA THR A 93 15.89 0.81 6.29
C THR A 93 15.71 0.48 4.80
N GLY A 94 15.13 1.40 4.02
CA GLY A 94 14.81 1.15 2.61
C GLY A 94 13.59 0.25 2.40
N GLN A 95 12.67 0.20 3.37
CA GLN A 95 11.42 -0.54 3.27
C GLN A 95 10.58 -0.05 2.07
N GLN A 96 10.01 -1.01 1.36
CA GLN A 96 9.17 -0.77 0.19
C GLN A 96 7.88 -1.56 0.30
N LEU A 97 6.80 -1.01 -0.26
CA LEU A 97 5.54 -1.72 -0.44
C LEU A 97 5.22 -1.78 -1.92
N ALA A 98 5.06 -2.98 -2.45
CA ALA A 98 4.71 -3.21 -3.85
C ALA A 98 3.21 -3.54 -3.97
N LEU A 99 2.54 -2.85 -4.88
CA LEU A 99 1.11 -3.01 -5.14
C LEU A 99 0.90 -3.26 -6.64
N GLN A 100 0.38 -4.42 -7.01
CA GLN A 100 0.03 -4.71 -8.40
C GLN A 100 -1.29 -4.03 -8.77
N LEU A 101 -1.30 -3.28 -9.87
CA LEU A 101 -2.51 -2.73 -10.47
C LEU A 101 -3.26 -3.84 -11.21
N ALA A 102 -4.43 -4.21 -10.71
CA ALA A 102 -5.30 -5.19 -11.35
C ALA A 102 -6.15 -4.52 -12.45
N ASP A 103 -6.69 -3.35 -12.13
CA ASP A 103 -7.37 -2.42 -13.05
C ASP A 103 -7.19 -0.98 -12.52
N GLU A 104 -7.80 0.03 -13.15
CA GLU A 104 -7.68 1.43 -12.73
C GLU A 104 -8.27 1.76 -11.33
N ASN A 105 -8.98 0.80 -10.73
CA ASN A 105 -9.66 0.93 -9.44
C ASN A 105 -9.16 -0.04 -8.37
N ILE A 106 -8.35 -1.05 -8.70
CA ILE A 106 -7.99 -2.14 -7.80
C ILE A 106 -6.48 -2.33 -7.74
N LEU A 107 -5.95 -2.31 -6.51
CA LEU A 107 -4.56 -2.63 -6.19
C LEU A 107 -4.49 -3.88 -5.31
N PHE A 108 -3.62 -4.83 -5.66
CA PHE A 108 -3.31 -6.00 -4.84
C PHE A 108 -1.96 -5.84 -4.15
N PHE A 109 -1.85 -6.22 -2.89
CA PHE A 109 -0.56 -6.26 -2.22
C PHE A 109 0.31 -7.38 -2.80
N LEU A 110 1.58 -7.08 -2.96
CA LEU A 110 2.61 -8.07 -3.23
C LEU A 110 3.48 -8.27 -2.00
N ASP A 111 3.97 -9.50 -1.83
CA ASP A 111 5.00 -9.81 -0.83
C ASP A 111 6.41 -9.43 -1.33
N LYS A 112 7.43 -9.76 -0.54
CA LYS A 112 8.84 -9.50 -0.88
C LYS A 112 9.35 -10.26 -2.12
N ASN A 113 8.70 -11.36 -2.49
CA ASN A 113 9.03 -12.17 -3.67
C ASN A 113 8.21 -11.72 -4.91
N ARG A 114 7.37 -10.70 -4.76
CA ARG A 114 6.41 -10.21 -5.75
C ARG A 114 5.28 -11.21 -6.06
N ASP A 115 4.96 -12.07 -5.10
CA ASP A 115 3.75 -12.89 -5.15
C ASP A 115 2.56 -12.07 -4.65
N LEU A 116 1.38 -12.32 -5.23
CA LEU A 116 0.12 -11.74 -4.75
C LEU A 116 -0.16 -12.26 -3.34
N LEU A 117 -0.35 -11.36 -2.39
CA LEU A 117 -0.90 -11.73 -1.10
C LEU A 117 -2.37 -12.09 -1.28
N VAL A 118 -2.73 -13.32 -0.88
CA VAL A 118 -4.10 -13.82 -1.00
C VAL A 118 -4.79 -13.75 0.34
N GLY A 119 -6.01 -13.20 0.33
CA GLY A 119 -6.84 -13.07 1.52
C GLY A 119 -7.48 -14.39 1.97
N ASN A 120 -8.37 -14.28 2.94
CA ASN A 120 -9.27 -15.36 3.37
C ASN A 120 -10.70 -14.82 3.52
N ALA A 121 -11.59 -15.62 4.11
CA ALA A 121 -13.00 -15.27 4.29
C ALA A 121 -13.25 -13.94 5.04
N TYR A 122 -12.29 -13.45 5.82
CA TYR A 122 -12.46 -12.28 6.68
C TYR A 122 -11.64 -11.06 6.25
N HIS A 123 -10.57 -11.26 5.46
CA HIS A 123 -9.63 -10.21 5.12
C HIS A 123 -9.12 -10.38 3.69
N SER A 124 -9.12 -9.31 2.91
CA SER A 124 -8.49 -9.26 1.59
C SER A 124 -7.12 -8.58 1.66
N TYR A 125 -6.36 -8.66 0.57
CA TYR A 125 -5.13 -7.88 0.38
C TYR A 125 -5.30 -6.94 -0.80
N THR A 126 -6.40 -6.21 -0.77
CA THR A 126 -6.87 -5.38 -1.87
C THR A 126 -7.17 -3.97 -1.39
N LEU A 127 -6.68 -2.97 -2.13
CA LEU A 127 -7.11 -1.58 -2.00
C LEU A 127 -7.99 -1.21 -3.18
N ASN A 128 -9.14 -0.64 -2.89
CA ASN A 128 -10.10 -0.15 -3.89
C ASN A 128 -9.98 1.36 -3.97
N ARG A 129 -10.01 1.90 -5.19
CA ARG A 129 -10.07 3.33 -5.43
C ARG A 129 -11.32 3.87 -4.77
N LYS A 130 -11.15 4.91 -3.97
CA LYS A 130 -12.26 5.65 -3.41
C LYS A 130 -12.86 6.46 -4.56
N MET A 131 -14.09 6.15 -4.92
CA MET A 131 -14.91 7.02 -5.75
C MET A 131 -15.48 8.09 -4.82
N ASP A 132 -15.36 9.35 -5.22
CA ASP A 132 -16.01 10.47 -4.55
C ASP A 132 -17.47 10.60 -5.01
#